data_AF-A0A3S3MLE7-F1
#
_entry.id   AF-A0A3S3MLE7-F1
#
_cell.length_a   1.000
_cell.length_b   1.000
_cell.length_c   1.000
_cell.angle_alpha   90.00
_cell.angle_beta   90.00
_cell.angle_gamma   90.00
#
_symmetry.space_group_name_H-M   'P 1'
#
loop_
_entity.id
_entity.type
_entity.pdbx_description
1 polymer ?
#
loop_
_entity_poly.entity_id
_entity_poly.type
_entity_poly.pdbx_seq_one_letter_code
_entity_poly.pdbx_strand_id
1 'polypeptide(L)'
;MIDIGSWGSVCRIKKCVFDFLSIMDLMDDEDRWDLMARDIRLRSTFLYCDFNQVISNASKEEKQPLIDLANKLFQSIEELDYAVQIRSISLTQDRYDDAALVLKEVMTLMP
;
A
#
# COMPACT_ATOMS: atom_id res chain seq x y z
N MET A 1 17.31 12.54 12.13
CA MET A 1 17.66 13.17 10.85
C MET A 1 17.47 12.10 9.79
N ILE A 2 16.48 12.26 8.90
CA ILE A 2 16.16 11.27 7.86
C ILE A 2 17.33 11.26 6.88
N ASP A 3 17.96 10.10 6.70
CA ASP A 3 19.02 9.93 5.72
C ASP A 3 18.52 10.30 4.31
N ILE A 4 19.37 10.89 3.48
CA ILE A 4 19.02 11.30 2.10
C ILE A 4 18.48 10.11 1.30
N GLY A 5 18.94 8.89 1.63
CA GLY A 5 18.45 7.64 1.04
C GLY A 5 16.99 7.31 1.38
N SER A 6 16.51 7.60 2.60
CA SER A 6 15.14 7.28 3.01
C SER A 6 14.11 8.33 2.56
N TRP A 7 14.53 9.58 2.31
CA TRP A 7 13.62 10.60 1.76
C TRP A 7 13.03 10.19 0.41
N GLY A 8 13.87 9.65 -0.49
CA GLY A 8 13.41 9.16 -1.79
C GLY A 8 12.38 8.03 -1.65
N SER A 9 12.59 7.11 -0.71
CA SER A 9 11.66 6.00 -0.42
C SER A 9 10.34 6.52 0.16
N VAL A 10 10.38 7.49 1.08
CA VAL A 10 9.17 8.13 1.61
C VAL A 10 8.35 8.82 0.51
N CYS A 11 9.01 9.54 -0.41
CA CYS A 11 8.32 10.15 -1.55
C CYS A 11 7.67 9.10 -2.46
N ARG A 12 8.36 7.99 -2.75
CA ARG A 12 7.80 6.90 -3.55
C ARG A 12 6.65 6.20 -2.86
N ILE A 13 6.72 5.99 -1.55
CA ILE A 13 5.61 5.45 -0.74
C ILE A 13 4.40 6.37 -0.85
N LYS A 14 4.56 7.67 -0.57
CA LYS A 14 3.45 8.64 -0.65
C LYS A 14 2.83 8.67 -2.05
N LYS A 15 3.65 8.64 -3.11
CA LYS A 15 3.18 8.56 -4.49
C LYS A 15 2.42 7.27 -4.77
N CYS A 16 2.97 6.13 -4.38
CA CYS A 16 2.34 4.83 -4.60
C CYS A 16 1.00 4.73 -3.89
N VAL A 17 0.93 5.21 -2.65
CA VAL A 17 -0.30 5.27 -1.85
C VAL A 17 -1.35 6.18 -2.49
N PHE A 18 -0.94 7.35 -2.99
CA PHE A 18 -1.83 8.25 -3.74
C PHE A 18 -2.40 7.56 -4.99
N ASP A 19 -1.55 6.94 -5.80
CA ASP A 19 -2.00 6.23 -7.00
C ASP A 19 -2.93 5.05 -6.65
N PHE A 20 -2.70 4.38 -5.51
CA PHE A 20 -3.53 3.25 -5.04
C PHE A 20 -4.93 3.72 -4.62
N LEU A 21 -5.06 4.89 -4.00
CA LEU A 21 -6.33 5.54 -3.66
C LEU A 21 -7.13 5.99 -4.90
N SER A 22 -6.54 5.91 -6.10
CA SER A 22 -7.21 6.20 -7.37
C SER A 22 -7.51 4.93 -8.19
N ILE A 23 -7.22 3.73 -7.66
CA ILE A 23 -7.36 2.48 -8.43
C ILE A 23 -8.82 2.04 -8.59
N MET A 24 -9.70 2.48 -7.69
CA MET A 24 -11.11 2.09 -7.70
C MET A 24 -11.88 2.69 -8.87
N ASP A 25 -11.44 3.83 -9.40
CA ASP A 25 -11.98 4.42 -10.64
C ASP A 25 -11.79 3.51 -11.87
N LEU A 26 -11.00 2.44 -11.75
CA LEU A 26 -10.71 1.46 -12.80
C LEU A 26 -11.52 0.15 -12.66
N MET A 27 -12.37 0.01 -11.64
CA MET A 27 -13.12 -1.22 -11.35
C MET A 27 -14.39 -1.44 -12.21
N ASP A 28 -14.80 -0.45 -13.00
CA ASP A 28 -16.03 -0.51 -13.83
C ASP A 28 -15.93 -1.42 -15.07
N ASP A 29 -14.78 -2.08 -15.30
CA ASP A 29 -14.53 -2.89 -16.48
C ASP A 29 -14.19 -4.34 -16.09
N GLU A 30 -15.13 -5.25 -16.36
CA GLU A 30 -15.01 -6.69 -16.06
C GLU A 30 -13.81 -7.37 -16.74
N ASP A 31 -13.25 -6.79 -17.81
CA ASP A 31 -12.09 -7.38 -18.49
C ASP A 31 -10.75 -7.04 -17.81
N ARG A 32 -10.77 -6.24 -16.72
CA ARG A 32 -9.55 -5.68 -16.11
C ARG A 32 -9.11 -6.34 -14.81
N TRP A 33 -9.81 -7.35 -14.30
CA TRP A 33 -9.45 -8.04 -13.04
C TRP A 33 -8.00 -8.55 -13.02
N ASP A 34 -7.56 -9.22 -14.09
CA ASP A 34 -6.22 -9.80 -14.15
C ASP A 34 -5.14 -8.70 -14.22
N LEU A 35 -5.44 -7.58 -14.88
CA LEU A 35 -4.58 -6.41 -14.91
C LEU A 35 -4.49 -5.75 -13.54
N MET A 36 -5.61 -5.61 -12.84
CA MET A 36 -5.69 -5.03 -11.50
C MET A 36 -4.90 -5.86 -10.50
N ALA A 37 -5.08 -7.19 -10.48
CA ALA A 37 -4.31 -8.08 -9.62
C ALA A 37 -2.81 -7.99 -9.89
N ARG A 38 -2.40 -7.88 -11.17
CA ARG A 38 -0.98 -7.69 -11.51
C ARG A 38 -0.46 -6.33 -11.05
N ASP A 39 -1.23 -5.26 -11.21
CA ASP A 39 -0.85 -3.91 -10.80
C ASP A 39 -0.71 -3.81 -9.27
N ILE A 40 -1.67 -4.35 -8.52
CA ILE A 40 -1.63 -4.41 -7.05
C ILE A 40 -0.36 -5.13 -6.58
N ARG A 41 -0.07 -6.33 -7.12
CA ARG A 41 1.11 -7.10 -6.73
C ARG A 41 2.43 -6.41 -7.09
N LEU A 42 2.48 -5.78 -8.26
CA LEU A 42 3.67 -5.04 -8.69
C LEU A 42 3.94 -3.84 -7.76
N ARG A 43 2.92 -3.02 -7.51
CA ARG A 43 3.01 -1.87 -6.60
C ARG A 43 3.36 -2.29 -5.19
N SER A 44 2.71 -3.34 -4.67
CA SER A 44 3.00 -3.91 -3.35
C SER A 44 4.46 -4.31 -3.19
N THR A 45 5.05 -4.94 -4.22
CA THR A 45 6.46 -5.35 -4.20
C THR A 45 7.40 -4.15 -4.06
N PHE A 46 7.19 -3.09 -4.85
CA PHE A 46 8.01 -1.87 -4.73
C PHE A 46 7.80 -1.16 -3.39
N LEU A 47 6.55 -1.10 -2.94
CA LEU A 47 6.18 -0.51 -1.66
C LEU A 47 6.88 -1.23 -0.50
N TYR A 48 6.97 -2.56 -0.56
CA TYR A 48 7.70 -3.36 0.43
C TYR A 48 9.18 -3.00 0.48
N CYS A 49 9.83 -2.86 -0.67
CA CYS A 49 11.24 -2.45 -0.73
C CYS A 49 11.45 -1.07 -0.09
N ASP A 50 10.58 -0.11 -0.40
CA ASP A 50 10.67 1.24 0.15
C ASP A 50 10.40 1.26 1.67
N PHE A 51 9.39 0.54 2.15
CA PHE A 51 9.10 0.42 3.59
C PHE A 51 10.27 -0.23 4.33
N ASN A 52 10.84 -1.30 3.79
CA ASN A 52 11.98 -1.98 4.40
C ASN A 52 13.18 -1.03 4.53
N GLN A 53 13.43 -0.17 3.52
CA GLN A 53 14.47 0.84 3.58
C GLN A 53 14.18 1.92 4.64
N VAL A 54 12.94 2.41 4.73
CA VAL A 54 12.54 3.40 5.75
C VAL A 54 12.67 2.82 7.16
N ILE A 55 12.14 1.61 7.39
CA ILE A 55 12.21 0.91 8.69
C ILE A 55 13.66 0.62 9.09
N SER A 56 14.49 0.18 8.15
CA SER A 56 15.89 -0.14 8.44
C SER A 56 16.66 1.07 8.95
N ASN A 57 16.37 2.25 8.39
CA ASN A 57 17.03 3.53 8.68
C ASN A 57 16.36 4.34 9.82
N ALA A 58 15.20 3.92 10.31
CA ALA A 58 14.51 4.57 11.41
C ALA A 58 15.25 4.43 12.76
N SER A 59 15.01 5.34 13.69
CA SER A 59 15.49 5.21 15.07
C SER A 59 14.82 4.04 15.79
N LYS A 60 15.36 3.60 16.94
CA LYS A 60 14.79 2.44 17.66
C LYS A 60 13.35 2.70 18.10
N GLU A 61 13.05 3.94 18.45
CA GLU A 61 11.76 4.40 18.92
C GLU A 61 10.71 4.44 17.79
N GLU A 62 11.14 4.74 16.56
CA GLU A 62 10.27 4.84 15.38
C GLU A 62 10.07 3.50 14.66
N LYS A 63 10.96 2.52 14.85
CA LYS A 63 10.92 1.24 14.14
C LYS A 63 9.63 0.45 14.37
N GLN A 64 9.22 0.26 15.62
CA GLN A 64 8.04 -0.56 15.91
C GLN A 64 6.74 0.03 15.33
N PRO A 65 6.44 1.33 15.51
CA PRO A 65 5.29 1.96 14.84
C PRO A 65 5.30 1.80 13.32
N LEU A 66 6.47 1.92 12.67
CA LEU A 66 6.58 1.75 11.23
C LEU A 66 6.38 0.28 10.79
N ILE A 67 6.85 -0.68 11.57
CA ILE A 67 6.62 -2.12 11.34
C ILE A 67 5.12 -2.44 11.46
N ASP A 68 4.46 -1.94 12.50
CA ASP A 68 3.04 -2.19 12.73
C ASP A 68 2.19 -1.58 11.60
N LEU A 69 2.53 -0.36 11.18
CA LEU A 69 1.90 0.31 10.04
C LEU A 69 2.11 -0.46 8.73
N ALA A 70 3.33 -0.94 8.48
CA ALA A 70 3.65 -1.72 7.29
C ALA A 70 2.88 -3.05 7.28
N ASN A 71 2.87 -3.79 8.40
CA ASN A 71 2.14 -5.05 8.50
C ASN A 71 0.64 -4.86 8.24
N LYS A 72 0.05 -3.83 8.84
CA LYS A 72 -1.36 -3.48 8.63
C LYS A 72 -1.63 -3.17 7.15
N LEU A 73 -0.76 -2.40 6.50
CA LEU A 73 -0.89 -2.04 5.09
C LEU A 73 -0.80 -3.27 4.18
N PHE A 74 0.22 -4.10 4.36
CA PHE A 74 0.41 -5.27 3.50
C PHE A 74 -0.68 -6.32 3.71
N GLN A 75 -1.17 -6.49 4.93
CA GLN A 75 -2.35 -7.33 5.17
C GLN A 75 -3.57 -6.81 4.40
N SER A 76 -3.88 -5.52 4.46
CA SER A 76 -5.01 -4.96 3.70
C SER A 76 -4.82 -5.10 2.18
N ILE A 77 -3.59 -4.96 1.67
CA ILE A 77 -3.29 -5.16 0.25
C ILE A 77 -3.46 -6.64 -0.15
N GLU A 78 -3.03 -7.59 0.68
CA GLU A 78 -3.20 -9.03 0.43
C GLU A 78 -4.68 -9.42 0.40
N GLU A 79 -5.48 -8.90 1.34
CA GLU A 79 -6.93 -9.13 1.36
C GLU A 79 -7.61 -8.54 0.12
N LEU A 80 -7.18 -7.36 -0.33
CA LEU A 80 -7.67 -6.75 -1.57
C LEU A 80 -7.25 -7.56 -2.82
N ASP A 81 -5.99 -7.98 -2.92
CA ASP A 81 -5.52 -8.81 -4.03
C ASP A 81 -6.32 -10.12 -4.11
N TYR A 82 -6.59 -10.75 -2.96
CA TYR A 82 -7.45 -11.92 -2.90
C TYR A 82 -8.86 -11.64 -3.43
N ALA A 83 -9.49 -10.53 -3.00
CA ALA A 83 -10.82 -10.15 -3.47
C ALA A 83 -10.89 -9.93 -4.99
N VAL A 84 -9.85 -9.27 -5.54
CA VAL A 84 -9.68 -9.06 -6.99
C VAL A 84 -9.47 -10.39 -7.72
N GLN A 85 -8.66 -11.30 -7.17
CA GLN A 85 -8.40 -12.62 -7.77
C GLN A 85 -9.67 -13.47 -7.89
N ILE A 86 -10.55 -13.44 -6.88
CA ILE A 86 -11.83 -14.14 -6.93
C ILE A 86 -12.92 -13.35 -7.67
N ARG A 87 -12.60 -12.16 -8.19
CA ARG A 87 -13.47 -11.29 -8.98
C ARG A 87 -14.78 -10.93 -8.26
N SER A 88 -14.71 -10.80 -6.93
CA SER A 88 -15.87 -10.44 -6.12
C SER A 88 -15.94 -8.92 -5.99
N ILE A 89 -16.88 -8.29 -6.69
CA ILE A 89 -17.06 -6.84 -6.67
C ILE A 89 -17.33 -6.34 -5.24
N SER A 90 -18.27 -6.96 -4.53
CA SER A 90 -18.64 -6.53 -3.18
C SER A 90 -17.48 -6.68 -2.20
N LEU A 91 -16.77 -7.82 -2.24
CA LEU A 91 -15.61 -8.03 -1.37
C LEU A 91 -14.48 -7.06 -1.72
N THR A 92 -14.24 -6.81 -3.02
CA THR A 92 -13.21 -5.88 -3.47
C THR A 92 -13.50 -4.48 -2.97
N GLN A 93 -14.77 -4.04 -3.03
CA GLN A 93 -15.21 -2.76 -2.48
C GLN A 93 -14.95 -2.69 -0.97
N ASP A 94 -15.39 -3.69 -0.22
CA ASP A 94 -15.21 -3.74 1.24
C ASP A 94 -13.72 -3.72 1.62
N ARG A 95 -12.89 -4.54 0.96
CA ARG A 95 -11.44 -4.61 1.22
C ARG A 95 -10.73 -3.32 0.83
N TYR A 96 -11.20 -2.64 -0.23
CA TYR A 96 -10.65 -1.36 -0.64
C TYR A 96 -10.95 -0.27 0.39
N ASP A 97 -12.18 -0.22 0.92
CA ASP A 97 -12.55 0.76 1.94
C ASP A 97 -11.71 0.57 3.21
N ASP A 98 -11.49 -0.68 3.63
CA ASP A 98 -10.57 -1.03 4.72
C ASP A 98 -9.13 -0.59 4.40
N ALA A 99 -8.61 -0.90 3.21
CA ALA A 99 -7.27 -0.52 2.78
C ALA A 99 -7.10 1.01 2.69
N ALA A 100 -8.13 1.75 2.25
CA ALA A 100 -8.11 3.20 2.11
C ALA A 100 -7.90 3.91 3.46
N LEU A 101 -8.41 3.35 4.55
CA LEU A 101 -8.13 3.86 5.90
C LEU A 101 -6.64 3.74 6.25
N VAL A 102 -6.04 2.58 5.95
CA VAL A 102 -4.61 2.35 6.20
C VAL A 102 -3.73 3.21 5.30
N LEU A 103 -4.10 3.35 4.02
CA LEU A 103 -3.42 4.22 3.06
C LEU A 103 -3.40 5.68 3.54
N LYS A 104 -4.52 6.19 4.08
CA LYS A 104 -4.58 7.54 4.68
C LYS A 104 -3.72 7.68 5.93
N GLU A 105 -3.66 6.63 6.76
CA GLU A 105 -2.78 6.57 7.92
C GLU A 105 -1.30 6.65 7.50
N VAL A 106 -0.91 5.90 6.46
CA VAL A 106 0.44 5.99 5.86
C VAL A 106 0.75 7.40 5.37
N MET A 107 -0.17 8.07 4.68
CA MET A 107 0.04 9.46 4.23
C MET A 107 0.26 10.43 5.39
N THR A 108 -0.33 10.16 6.55
CA THR A 108 -0.27 11.02 7.73
C THR A 108 0.99 10.75 8.58
N LEU A 109 1.35 9.48 8.75
CA LEU A 109 2.43 9.05 9.64
C LEU A 109 3.80 9.00 8.97
N MET A 110 3.84 8.92 7.63
CA MET A 110 5.12 8.93 6.93
C MET A 110 5.78 10.31 7.00
N PRO A 111 7.07 10.36 7.39
CA PRO A 111 7.74 11.61 7.75
C PRO A 111 8.04 12.53 6.56
#